data_AF-A0A954N2I4-F1
#
_entry.id   AF-A0A954N2I4-F1
#
_cell.length_a   1.000
_cell.length_b   1.000
_cell.length_c   1.000
_cell.angle_alpha   90.00
_cell.angle_beta   90.00
_cell.angle_gamma   90.00
#
_symmetry.space_group_name_H-M   'P 1'
#
loop_
_entity.id
_entity.type
_entity.pdbx_description
1 polymer ?
#
loop_
_entity_poly.entity_id
_entity_poly.type
_entity_poly.pdbx_seq_one_letter_code
_entity_poly.pdbx_strand_id
1 'polypeptide(L)'
;MRTHLNRFICLGLGLLILGLASTHADDKKEKVAFLKGKEAGPDFQIQGEYAGKGAAGKLGAQVIARGNGEFDAVFYNGGLPGAGWDGKDKITATGKTEGDATTFKGDKASGSIADKVFKGTLDGDFELKKVHRKSPTLGEKAPAGAVVLFDGTNDDAWVGTTGKGRKVLGVYHTKGIRTTQKFRDFKLHIEFRSPFMPAERGQGRGNSGVYLLDQYECQVLDSFGLTGEN
;
A
#
# COMPACT_ATOMS: atom_id res chain seq x y z
N MET A 1 28.71 -65.45 40.59
CA MET A 1 27.34 -66.01 40.66
C MET A 1 26.52 -65.38 39.54
N ARG A 2 25.84 -66.23 38.75
CA ARG A 2 25.09 -65.90 37.52
C ARG A 2 24.08 -64.76 37.71
N THR A 3 23.91 -63.90 36.70
CA THR A 3 22.77 -63.98 35.75
C THR A 3 22.99 -63.06 34.55
N HIS A 4 22.62 -63.60 33.38
CA HIS A 4 22.70 -63.02 32.05
C HIS A 4 21.64 -61.93 31.81
N LEU A 5 21.92 -61.01 30.88
CA LEU A 5 20.94 -60.68 29.84
C LEU A 5 21.63 -60.26 28.54
N ASN A 6 21.57 -61.18 27.56
CA ASN A 6 21.88 -60.94 26.15
C ASN A 6 20.87 -59.97 25.55
N ARG A 7 21.33 -58.96 24.79
CA ARG A 7 20.54 -58.40 23.69
C ARG A 7 21.42 -58.20 22.46
N PHE A 8 20.99 -58.90 21.41
CA PHE A 8 21.53 -58.93 20.06
C PHE A 8 21.51 -57.54 19.42
N ILE A 9 22.61 -57.19 18.72
CA ILE A 9 22.64 -56.08 17.77
C ILE A 9 22.43 -56.69 16.38
N CYS A 10 21.23 -56.53 15.83
CA CYS A 10 20.96 -56.80 14.42
C CYS A 10 21.39 -55.57 13.60
N LEU A 11 22.38 -55.77 12.72
CA LEU A 11 22.68 -54.86 11.62
C LEU A 11 21.51 -54.86 10.63
N GLY A 12 20.73 -53.78 10.60
CA GLY A 12 19.79 -53.51 9.52
C GLY A 12 20.45 -52.60 8.48
N LEU A 13 20.75 -53.14 7.31
CA LEU A 13 21.11 -52.37 6.12
C LEU A 13 19.92 -51.45 5.75
N GLY A 14 20.02 -50.16 6.08
CA GLY A 14 19.10 -49.13 5.58
C GLY A 14 19.54 -48.66 4.20
N LEU A 15 18.79 -49.05 3.18
CA LEU A 15 18.90 -48.51 1.82
C LEU A 15 18.57 -47.01 1.87
N LEU A 16 19.57 -46.15 1.71
CA LEU A 16 19.38 -44.71 1.61
C LEU A 16 18.86 -44.37 0.20
N ILE A 17 17.54 -44.33 0.05
CA ILE A 17 16.91 -43.74 -1.14
C ILE A 17 17.12 -42.23 -1.01
N LEU A 18 18.03 -41.66 -1.80
CA LEU A 18 18.11 -40.22 -2.04
C LEU A 18 16.83 -39.78 -2.74
N GLY A 19 15.82 -39.43 -1.95
CA GLY A 19 14.75 -38.55 -2.41
C GLY A 19 15.38 -37.20 -2.73
N LEU A 20 15.38 -36.82 -4.00
CA LEU A 20 15.58 -35.45 -4.43
C LEU A 20 14.48 -34.60 -3.77
N ALA A 21 14.77 -34.07 -2.59
CA ALA A 21 14.03 -32.96 -2.03
C ALA A 21 14.32 -31.76 -2.93
N SER A 22 13.39 -31.48 -3.85
CA SER A 22 13.34 -30.19 -4.53
C SER A 22 13.19 -29.13 -3.47
N THR A 23 14.31 -28.52 -3.07
CA THR A 23 14.32 -27.29 -2.31
C THR A 23 13.72 -26.22 -3.23
N HIS A 24 12.41 -26.02 -3.11
CA HIS A 24 11.83 -24.75 -3.54
C HIS A 24 12.36 -23.73 -2.55
N ALA A 25 13.52 -23.15 -2.88
CA ALA A 25 13.87 -21.86 -2.35
C ALA A 25 12.74 -20.92 -2.81
N ASP A 26 11.88 -20.51 -1.86
CA ASP A 26 11.14 -19.27 -2.03
C ASP A 26 12.20 -18.18 -2.20
N ASP A 27 12.53 -17.87 -3.45
CA ASP A 27 13.20 -16.63 -3.81
C ASP A 27 12.27 -15.52 -3.33
N LYS A 28 12.47 -15.07 -2.08
CA LYS A 28 11.84 -13.87 -1.55
C LYS A 28 12.32 -12.73 -2.42
N LYS A 29 11.60 -12.47 -3.53
CA LYS A 29 11.76 -11.26 -4.31
C LYS A 29 11.74 -10.10 -3.33
N GLU A 30 12.82 -9.34 -3.33
CA GLU A 30 12.98 -8.21 -2.45
C GLU A 30 11.83 -7.23 -2.71
N LYS A 31 11.09 -6.89 -1.65
CA LYS A 31 9.95 -5.98 -1.77
C LYS A 31 10.47 -4.59 -2.10
N VAL A 32 10.18 -4.11 -3.30
CA VAL A 32 10.60 -2.77 -3.72
C VAL A 32 9.62 -1.74 -3.16
N ALA A 33 10.14 -0.80 -2.36
CA ALA A 33 9.38 0.28 -1.77
C ALA A 33 10.01 1.63 -2.09
N PHE A 34 9.22 2.54 -2.67
CA PHE A 34 9.68 3.88 -3.00
C PHE A 34 9.06 4.92 -2.07
N LEU A 35 9.93 5.70 -1.42
CA LEU A 35 9.49 6.82 -0.60
C LEU A 35 9.33 8.09 -1.42
N LYS A 36 10.08 8.29 -2.51
CA LYS A 36 9.95 9.52 -3.32
C LYS A 36 9.39 9.19 -4.69
N GLY A 37 8.40 9.98 -5.12
CA GLY A 37 7.80 9.82 -6.45
C GLY A 37 8.79 9.95 -7.62
N LYS A 38 9.88 10.72 -7.46
CA LYS A 38 10.95 10.82 -8.47
C LYS A 38 11.76 9.53 -8.63
N GLU A 39 11.81 8.71 -7.58
CA GLU A 39 12.51 7.43 -7.56
C GLU A 39 11.56 6.27 -7.96
N ALA A 40 10.25 6.52 -7.98
CA ALA A 40 9.18 5.53 -8.09
C ALA A 40 8.85 5.06 -9.53
N GLY A 41 9.74 5.31 -10.49
CA GLY A 41 9.59 4.85 -11.88
C GLY A 41 8.40 5.45 -12.64
N PRO A 42 8.19 5.01 -13.89
CA PRO A 42 7.12 5.52 -14.77
C PRO A 42 5.72 5.16 -14.26
N ASP A 43 5.54 4.00 -13.64
CA ASP A 43 4.24 3.55 -13.14
C ASP A 43 3.63 4.52 -12.13
N PHE A 44 4.46 5.15 -11.29
CA PHE A 44 4.02 6.18 -10.35
C PHE A 44 3.47 7.44 -11.06
N GLN A 45 3.99 7.76 -12.25
CA GLN A 45 3.52 8.89 -13.04
C GLN A 45 2.14 8.63 -13.64
N ILE A 46 1.77 7.37 -13.85
CA ILE A 46 0.46 6.96 -14.36
C ILE A 46 -0.53 6.71 -13.22
N GLN A 47 -0.13 6.03 -12.14
CA GLN A 47 -0.98 5.81 -10.97
C GLN A 47 -1.50 7.12 -10.37
N GLY A 48 -2.76 7.12 -9.94
CA GLY A 48 -3.35 8.22 -9.18
C GLY A 48 -4.83 8.41 -9.48
N GLU A 49 -5.33 9.56 -9.06
CA GLU A 49 -6.72 9.93 -9.27
C GLU A 49 -6.85 10.80 -10.52
N TYR A 50 -7.90 10.56 -11.29
CA TYR A 50 -8.28 11.32 -12.46
C TYR A 50 -9.72 11.77 -12.30
N ALA A 51 -10.00 13.02 -12.63
CA ALA A 51 -11.34 13.58 -12.49
C ALA A 51 -11.69 14.49 -13.67
N GLY A 52 -12.96 14.52 -14.02
CA GLY A 52 -13.46 15.29 -15.15
C GLY A 52 -14.93 15.01 -15.40
N LYS A 53 -15.30 14.90 -16.67
CA LYS A 53 -16.67 14.64 -17.10
C LYS A 53 -16.71 13.45 -18.05
N GLY A 54 -17.77 12.67 -17.92
CA GLY A 54 -18.24 11.72 -18.93
C GLY A 54 -19.65 12.09 -19.37
N ALA A 55 -20.31 11.20 -20.12
CA ALA A 55 -21.65 11.43 -20.66
C ALA A 55 -22.70 11.77 -19.59
N ALA A 56 -22.69 11.07 -18.45
CA ALA A 56 -23.65 11.25 -17.35
C ALA A 56 -23.30 12.39 -16.38
N GLY A 57 -22.28 13.21 -16.69
CA GLY A 57 -21.83 14.31 -15.84
C GLY A 57 -20.46 14.06 -15.22
N LYS A 58 -20.31 14.28 -13.91
CA LYS A 58 -19.02 14.10 -13.23
C LYS A 58 -18.57 12.64 -13.28
N LEU A 59 -17.29 12.43 -13.54
CA LEU A 59 -16.67 11.11 -13.55
C LEU A 59 -15.33 11.18 -12.84
N GLY A 60 -15.05 10.19 -11.99
CA GLY A 60 -13.76 9.97 -11.36
C GLY A 60 -13.19 8.62 -11.78
N ALA A 61 -11.86 8.52 -11.83
CA ALA A 61 -11.17 7.24 -11.97
C ALA A 61 -9.97 7.17 -11.01
N GLN A 62 -9.78 6.01 -10.39
CA GLN A 62 -8.55 5.67 -9.69
C GLN A 62 -7.78 4.68 -10.55
N VAL A 63 -6.54 5.03 -10.92
CA VAL A 63 -5.63 4.19 -11.69
C VAL A 63 -4.58 3.64 -10.75
N ILE A 64 -4.51 2.32 -10.63
CA ILE A 64 -3.72 1.58 -9.65
C ILE A 64 -2.60 0.86 -10.39
N ALA A 65 -1.34 1.18 -10.08
CA ALA A 65 -0.20 0.45 -10.61
C ALA A 65 -0.15 -0.96 -10.03
N ARG A 66 0.07 -1.93 -10.90
CA ARG A 66 0.30 -3.33 -10.59
C ARG A 66 1.77 -3.73 -10.71
N GLY A 67 2.61 -2.81 -11.19
CA GLY A 67 4.03 -3.00 -11.43
C GLY A 67 4.28 -3.43 -12.87
N ASN A 68 5.51 -3.22 -13.35
CA ASN A 68 5.94 -3.60 -14.70
C ASN A 68 5.06 -3.01 -15.82
N GLY A 69 4.55 -1.78 -15.62
CA GLY A 69 3.69 -1.13 -16.61
C GLY A 69 2.27 -1.70 -16.70
N GLU A 70 1.86 -2.56 -15.75
CA GLU A 70 0.49 -3.05 -15.62
C GLU A 70 -0.32 -2.19 -14.64
N PHE A 71 -1.61 -2.05 -14.91
CA PHE A 71 -2.52 -1.20 -14.15
C PHE A 71 -3.91 -1.81 -14.04
N ASP A 72 -4.63 -1.40 -13.00
CA ASP A 72 -6.09 -1.41 -13.00
C ASP A 72 -6.62 0.02 -13.01
N ALA A 73 -7.84 0.18 -13.49
CA ALA A 73 -8.61 1.41 -13.36
C ALA A 73 -9.97 1.09 -12.76
N VAL A 74 -10.41 1.90 -11.81
CA VAL A 74 -11.76 1.88 -11.24
C VAL A 74 -12.43 3.22 -11.51
N PHE A 75 -13.54 3.19 -12.22
CA PHE A 75 -14.34 4.35 -12.59
C PHE A 75 -15.53 4.51 -11.66
N TYR A 76 -15.86 5.76 -11.38
CA TYR A 76 -16.85 6.19 -10.40
C TYR A 76 -17.75 7.28 -11.00
N ASN A 77 -18.98 6.89 -11.35
CA ASN A 77 -20.00 7.84 -11.80
C ASN A 77 -20.36 8.81 -10.66
N GLY A 78 -20.49 10.10 -10.97
CA GLY A 78 -20.72 11.15 -9.98
C GLY A 78 -19.44 11.79 -9.40
N GLY A 79 -18.25 11.20 -9.60
CA GLY A 79 -16.97 11.75 -9.18
C GLY A 79 -16.11 10.75 -8.41
N LEU A 80 -14.98 11.18 -7.83
CA LEU A 80 -14.13 10.29 -7.02
C LEU A 80 -14.78 9.95 -5.66
N PRO A 81 -14.33 8.90 -4.94
CA PRO A 81 -14.74 8.65 -3.57
C PRO A 81 -14.54 9.88 -2.66
N GLY A 82 -15.61 10.30 -1.97
CA GLY A 82 -15.65 11.52 -1.16
C GLY A 82 -15.76 12.82 -1.97
N ALA A 83 -15.97 12.75 -3.28
CA ALA A 83 -16.08 13.89 -4.19
C ALA A 83 -17.25 13.76 -5.18
N GLY A 84 -18.36 13.15 -4.73
CA GLY A 84 -19.63 13.08 -5.47
C GLY A 84 -20.10 11.67 -5.83
N TRP A 85 -19.21 10.66 -5.78
CA TRP A 85 -19.63 9.27 -5.90
C TRP A 85 -20.58 8.89 -4.75
N ASP A 86 -21.66 8.17 -5.07
CA ASP A 86 -22.70 7.76 -4.12
C ASP A 86 -22.39 6.45 -3.40
N GLY A 87 -21.23 5.83 -3.70
CA GLY A 87 -20.81 4.56 -3.12
C GLY A 87 -21.33 3.33 -3.86
N LYS A 88 -22.07 3.50 -4.96
CA LYS A 88 -22.65 2.41 -5.74
C LYS A 88 -21.97 2.27 -7.08
N ASP A 89 -21.92 1.03 -7.57
CA ASP A 89 -21.38 0.64 -8.87
C ASP A 89 -19.93 1.05 -9.12
N LYS A 90 -19.11 0.07 -9.47
CA LYS A 90 -17.72 0.29 -9.89
C LYS A 90 -17.58 -0.32 -11.26
N ILE A 91 -16.99 0.44 -12.18
CA ILE A 91 -16.64 -0.08 -13.49
C ILE A 91 -15.13 -0.21 -13.54
N THR A 92 -14.64 -1.36 -14.00
CA THR A 92 -13.22 -1.66 -14.00
C THR A 92 -12.68 -1.84 -15.41
N ALA A 93 -11.40 -1.56 -15.57
CA ALA A 93 -10.60 -1.90 -16.73
C ALA A 93 -9.19 -2.30 -16.28
N THR A 94 -8.53 -3.15 -17.04
CA THR A 94 -7.10 -3.41 -16.89
C THR A 94 -6.34 -2.55 -17.88
N GLY A 95 -5.10 -2.19 -17.56
CA GLY A 95 -4.27 -1.38 -18.42
C GLY A 95 -2.83 -1.87 -18.51
N LYS A 96 -2.18 -1.52 -19.61
CA LYS A 96 -0.80 -1.88 -19.89
C LYS A 96 -0.10 -0.74 -20.62
N THR A 97 1.16 -0.53 -20.27
CA THR A 97 2.05 0.40 -20.98
C THR A 97 2.83 -0.36 -22.05
N GLU A 98 2.73 0.12 -23.28
CA GLU A 98 3.50 -0.35 -24.43
C GLU A 98 4.07 0.86 -25.16
N GLY A 99 5.40 0.98 -25.18
CA GLY A 99 6.06 2.21 -25.61
C GLY A 99 5.69 3.39 -24.71
N ASP A 100 5.23 4.47 -25.32
CA ASP A 100 4.88 5.72 -24.62
C ASP A 100 3.39 5.84 -24.25
N ALA A 101 2.59 4.79 -24.52
CA ALA A 101 1.15 4.80 -24.31
C ALA A 101 0.74 3.78 -23.23
N THR A 102 -0.02 4.23 -22.23
CA THR A 102 -0.76 3.32 -21.35
C THR A 102 -2.20 3.21 -21.84
N THR A 103 -2.60 2.01 -22.25
CA THR A 103 -3.96 1.73 -22.75
C THR A 103 -4.74 0.89 -21.74
N PHE A 104 -6.05 1.09 -21.70
CA PHE A 104 -6.97 0.43 -20.78
C PHE A 104 -8.12 -0.24 -21.54
N LYS A 105 -8.51 -1.43 -21.09
CA LYS A 105 -9.62 -2.20 -21.63
C LYS A 105 -10.38 -2.94 -20.52
N GLY A 106 -11.68 -2.84 -20.55
CA GLY A 106 -12.63 -3.59 -19.75
C GLY A 106 -13.94 -3.77 -20.52
N ASP A 107 -14.93 -4.39 -19.90
CA ASP A 107 -16.19 -4.74 -20.57
C ASP A 107 -16.99 -3.51 -20.99
N LYS A 108 -16.98 -2.47 -20.16
CA LYS A 108 -17.74 -1.23 -20.35
C LYS A 108 -16.86 0.00 -20.56
N ALA A 109 -15.56 -0.11 -20.31
CA ALA A 109 -14.64 1.02 -20.33
C ALA A 109 -13.41 0.70 -21.18
N SER A 110 -12.98 1.65 -22.01
CA SER A 110 -11.69 1.59 -22.68
C SER A 110 -11.10 2.98 -22.80
N GLY A 111 -9.79 3.09 -22.98
CA GLY A 111 -9.15 4.40 -23.15
C GLY A 111 -7.63 4.35 -23.07
N SER A 112 -7.03 5.52 -23.00
CA SER A 112 -5.59 5.66 -22.83
C SER A 112 -5.23 6.87 -21.97
N ILE A 113 -4.07 6.77 -21.32
CA ILE A 113 -3.47 7.86 -20.57
C ILE A 113 -2.24 8.35 -21.30
N ALA A 114 -2.24 9.65 -21.61
CA ALA A 114 -1.09 10.39 -22.11
C ALA A 114 -1.10 11.78 -21.47
N ASP A 115 0.08 12.32 -21.14
CA ASP A 115 0.23 13.67 -20.58
C ASP A 115 -0.69 13.97 -19.39
N LYS A 116 -0.89 12.99 -18.49
CA LYS A 116 -1.76 13.08 -17.31
C LYS A 116 -3.25 13.29 -17.65
N VAL A 117 -3.67 12.97 -18.86
CA VAL A 117 -5.05 12.99 -19.30
C VAL A 117 -5.47 11.56 -19.65
N PHE A 118 -6.55 11.10 -19.02
CA PHE A 118 -7.20 9.83 -19.34
C PHE A 118 -8.39 10.12 -20.25
N LYS A 119 -8.31 9.68 -21.51
CA LYS A 119 -9.40 9.76 -22.48
C LYS A 119 -9.90 8.37 -22.82
N GLY A 120 -11.18 8.26 -23.14
CA GLY A 120 -11.74 6.96 -23.48
C GLY A 120 -13.25 6.99 -23.60
N THR A 121 -13.83 5.81 -23.64
CA THR A 121 -15.27 5.58 -23.74
C THR A 121 -15.75 4.72 -22.59
N LEU A 122 -16.85 5.14 -21.97
CA LEU A 122 -17.63 4.40 -20.98
C LEU A 122 -19.08 4.27 -21.49
N ASP A 123 -20.00 5.06 -20.93
CA ASP A 123 -21.37 5.27 -21.42
C ASP A 123 -21.42 6.34 -22.55
N GLY A 124 -20.26 6.65 -23.11
CA GLY A 124 -19.94 7.77 -23.98
C GLY A 124 -18.51 8.25 -23.73
N ASP A 125 -18.05 9.22 -24.49
CA ASP A 125 -16.68 9.70 -24.37
C ASP A 125 -16.44 10.46 -23.06
N PHE A 126 -15.23 10.32 -22.53
CA PHE A 126 -14.77 11.04 -21.36
C PHE A 126 -13.38 11.63 -21.56
N GLU A 127 -13.11 12.69 -20.79
CA GLU A 127 -11.77 13.23 -20.59
C GLU A 127 -11.58 13.55 -19.10
N LEU A 128 -10.63 12.89 -18.46
CA LEU A 128 -10.29 13.05 -17.06
C LEU A 128 -8.86 13.53 -16.93
N LYS A 129 -8.62 14.54 -16.08
CA LYS A 129 -7.27 15.04 -15.80
C LYS A 129 -6.78 14.46 -14.49
N LYS A 130 -5.49 14.14 -14.40
CA LYS A 130 -4.87 13.70 -13.14
C LYS A 130 -5.01 14.81 -12.11
N VAL A 131 -5.53 14.47 -10.94
CA VAL A 131 -5.72 15.38 -9.82
C VAL A 131 -4.89 14.94 -8.62
N HIS A 132 -4.52 15.90 -7.78
CA HIS A 132 -3.87 15.64 -6.50
C HIS A 132 -4.69 16.31 -5.40
N ARG A 133 -5.41 15.50 -4.63
CA ARG A 133 -6.16 15.97 -3.46
C ARG A 133 -5.19 16.15 -2.29
N LYS A 134 -5.39 17.24 -1.55
CA LYS A 134 -4.66 17.52 -0.31
C LYS A 134 -5.64 17.50 0.85
N SER A 135 -5.25 16.87 1.96
CA SER A 135 -6.03 16.96 3.19
C SER A 135 -6.09 18.42 3.65
N PRO A 136 -7.24 18.93 4.11
CA PRO A 136 -7.33 20.28 4.68
C PRO A 136 -6.50 20.43 5.96
N THR A 137 -6.20 19.33 6.65
CA THR A 137 -5.40 19.31 7.89
C THR A 137 -3.93 18.95 7.66
N LEU A 138 -3.48 18.84 6.40
CA LEU A 138 -2.10 18.49 6.09
C LEU A 138 -1.14 19.60 6.56
N GLY A 139 -0.22 19.26 7.45
CA GLY A 139 0.72 20.19 8.09
C GLY A 139 0.05 21.13 9.09
N GLU A 140 -1.16 20.80 9.58
CA GLU A 140 -1.82 21.59 10.61
C GLU A 140 -0.96 21.61 11.88
N LYS A 141 -0.77 22.81 12.44
CA LYS A 141 0.03 22.98 13.65
C LYS A 141 -0.70 22.37 14.83
N ALA A 142 0.06 21.77 15.75
CA ALA A 142 -0.47 21.37 17.03
C ALA A 142 -1.22 22.55 17.70
N PRO A 143 -2.45 22.35 18.19
CA PRO A 143 -3.19 23.40 18.88
C PRO A 143 -2.49 23.78 20.19
N ALA A 144 -2.81 24.96 20.72
CA ALA A 144 -2.24 25.43 21.99
C ALA A 144 -2.48 24.40 23.11
N GLY A 145 -1.41 24.04 23.83
CA GLY A 145 -1.45 23.05 24.91
C GLY A 145 -1.35 21.59 24.48
N ALA A 146 -1.25 21.29 23.17
CA ALA A 146 -1.01 19.93 22.71
C ALA A 146 0.42 19.48 23.02
N VAL A 147 0.56 18.19 23.35
CA VAL A 147 1.87 17.53 23.39
C VAL A 147 2.31 17.25 21.96
N VAL A 148 3.44 17.84 21.55
CA VAL A 148 4.01 17.60 20.22
C VAL A 148 4.85 16.32 20.27
N LEU A 149 4.33 15.25 19.68
CA LEU A 149 5.03 13.97 19.61
C LEU A 149 6.09 13.96 18.49
N PHE A 150 5.84 14.63 17.37
CA PHE A 150 6.79 14.75 16.26
C PHE A 150 6.43 15.92 15.36
N ASP A 151 7.37 16.82 15.11
CA ASP A 151 7.25 17.97 14.19
C ASP A 151 8.36 18.00 13.12
N GLY A 152 9.16 16.92 13.05
CA GLY A 152 10.29 16.81 12.14
C GLY A 152 11.62 17.34 12.68
N THR A 153 11.67 17.86 13.92
CA THR A 153 12.92 18.37 14.54
C THR A 153 13.69 17.28 15.27
N ASN A 154 13.01 16.45 16.07
CA ASN A 154 13.58 15.38 16.86
C ASN A 154 12.56 14.27 17.10
N ASP A 155 13.02 13.18 17.70
CA ASP A 155 12.25 11.98 18.03
C ASP A 155 12.28 11.65 19.54
N ASP A 156 12.59 12.63 20.40
CA ASP A 156 12.81 12.42 21.84
C ASP A 156 11.55 11.95 22.59
N ALA A 157 10.35 12.19 22.02
CA ALA A 157 9.10 11.69 22.55
C ALA A 157 8.88 10.18 22.30
N TRP A 158 9.81 9.49 21.65
CA TRP A 158 9.67 8.10 21.21
C TRP A 158 10.78 7.19 21.72
N VAL A 159 10.44 5.92 21.92
CA VAL A 159 11.37 4.81 22.12
C VAL A 159 11.38 3.89 20.92
N GLY A 160 12.53 3.26 20.65
CA GLY A 160 12.69 2.31 19.55
C GLY A 160 12.98 2.95 18.19
N THR A 161 13.23 4.25 18.15
CA THR A 161 13.65 4.94 16.93
C THR A 161 15.10 4.60 16.57
N THR A 162 15.49 4.85 15.31
CA THR A 162 16.83 4.53 14.80
C THR A 162 17.78 5.73 14.74
N GLY A 163 17.39 6.86 15.32
CA GLY A 163 18.28 8.01 15.50
C GLY A 163 17.66 9.35 15.15
N LYS A 164 18.28 10.38 15.72
CA LYS A 164 17.89 11.79 15.65
C LYS A 164 18.13 12.38 14.25
N GLY A 165 17.25 13.29 13.81
CA GLY A 165 17.52 14.17 12.66
C GLY A 165 16.89 13.79 11.31
N ARG A 166 15.84 12.95 11.30
CA ARG A 166 15.03 12.76 10.08
C ARG A 166 13.79 13.67 10.13
N LYS A 167 13.46 14.30 9.00
CA LYS A 167 12.18 15.03 8.80
C LYS A 167 10.94 14.13 8.86
N VAL A 168 11.15 12.81 8.88
CA VAL A 168 10.09 11.80 8.93
C VAL A 168 10.47 10.75 9.95
N LEU A 169 9.52 10.37 10.78
CA LEU A 169 9.66 9.30 11.76
C LEU A 169 9.58 7.95 11.03
N GLY A 170 10.72 7.27 10.89
CA GLY A 170 10.80 5.96 10.23
C GLY A 170 10.43 4.85 11.20
N VAL A 171 9.30 4.18 10.97
CA VAL A 171 8.87 3.01 11.74
C VAL A 171 9.43 1.76 11.09
N TYR A 172 10.26 0.99 11.81
CA TYR A 172 10.75 -0.29 11.32
C TYR A 172 9.68 -1.36 11.49
N HIS A 173 9.40 -2.10 10.40
CA HIS A 173 8.39 -3.16 10.35
C HIS A 173 8.49 -4.22 11.44
N THR A 174 9.67 -4.43 12.06
CA THR A 174 9.89 -5.55 12.98
C THR A 174 9.74 -5.22 14.46
N LYS A 175 9.71 -3.94 14.84
CA LYS A 175 9.67 -3.54 16.27
C LYS A 175 8.68 -2.42 16.60
N GLY A 176 8.20 -1.67 15.60
CA GLY A 176 7.39 -0.47 15.85
C GLY A 176 8.17 0.60 16.63
N ILE A 177 7.48 1.66 17.02
CA ILE A 177 7.96 2.69 17.94
C ILE A 177 6.83 3.04 18.91
N ARG A 178 7.18 3.56 20.08
CA ARG A 178 6.19 3.89 21.12
C ARG A 178 6.52 5.24 21.75
N THR A 179 5.50 5.97 22.18
CA THR A 179 5.71 7.21 22.94
C THR A 179 6.33 6.92 24.31
N THR A 180 7.22 7.80 24.78
CA THR A 180 7.78 7.72 26.15
C THR A 180 6.70 8.01 27.19
N GLN A 181 5.84 8.98 26.91
CA GLN A 181 4.67 9.32 27.73
C GLN A 181 3.53 8.32 27.51
N LYS A 182 2.84 7.99 28.61
CA LYS A 182 1.58 7.23 28.60
C LYS A 182 0.40 8.19 28.57
N PHE A 183 -0.64 7.81 27.83
CA PHE A 183 -1.88 8.57 27.70
C PHE A 183 -3.08 7.72 28.13
N ARG A 184 -4.17 8.38 28.50
CA ARG A 184 -5.46 7.74 28.77
C ARG A 184 -6.47 8.24 27.75
N ASP A 185 -7.18 9.32 28.10
CA ASP A 185 -8.14 9.98 27.21
C ASP A 185 -7.38 11.05 26.41
N PHE A 186 -7.41 10.97 25.08
CA PHE A 186 -6.67 11.89 24.22
C PHE A 186 -7.36 12.14 22.88
N LYS A 187 -6.98 13.24 22.23
CA LYS A 187 -7.19 13.46 20.80
C LYS A 187 -5.83 13.36 20.12
N LEU A 188 -5.75 12.58 19.04
CA LEU A 188 -4.52 12.35 18.30
C LEU A 188 -4.68 12.88 16.87
N HIS A 189 -3.72 13.67 16.41
CA HIS A 189 -3.52 14.00 15.00
C HIS A 189 -2.25 13.29 14.53
N ILE A 190 -2.34 12.58 13.41
CA ILE A 190 -1.21 11.92 12.77
C ILE A 190 -1.32 12.09 11.25
N GLU A 191 -0.18 12.36 10.64
CA GLU A 191 -0.02 12.34 9.19
C GLU A 191 0.94 11.22 8.83
N PHE A 192 0.57 10.45 7.81
CA PHE A 192 1.40 9.35 7.32
C PHE A 192 1.45 9.39 5.80
N ARG A 193 2.47 8.72 5.26
CA ARG A 193 2.60 8.48 3.82
C ARG A 193 3.04 7.05 3.58
N SER A 194 2.16 6.26 3.00
CA SER A 194 2.49 4.90 2.59
C SER A 194 3.53 4.92 1.46
N PRO A 195 4.49 3.98 1.46
CA PRO A 195 5.43 3.83 0.36
C PRO A 195 4.70 3.41 -0.92
N PHE A 196 5.24 3.78 -2.09
CA PHE A 196 4.77 3.22 -3.34
C PHE A 196 5.34 1.81 -3.52
N MET A 197 4.47 0.81 -3.54
CA MET A 197 4.80 -0.62 -3.64
C MET A 197 3.92 -1.29 -4.71
N PRO A 198 4.13 -1.00 -6.01
CA PRO A 198 3.18 -1.34 -7.06
C PRO A 198 3.03 -2.85 -7.29
N ALA A 199 4.01 -3.67 -6.90
CA ALA A 199 3.92 -5.13 -6.99
C ALA A 199 3.19 -5.79 -5.80
N GLU A 200 3.00 -5.06 -4.69
CA GLU A 200 2.45 -5.63 -3.44
C GLU A 200 0.93 -5.51 -3.36
N ARG A 201 0.29 -6.41 -2.61
CA ARG A 201 -1.17 -6.45 -2.42
C ARG A 201 -1.55 -6.72 -0.97
N GLY A 202 -2.80 -6.42 -0.61
CA GLY A 202 -3.35 -6.66 0.72
C GLY A 202 -2.44 -6.12 1.83
N GLN A 203 -2.28 -6.90 2.91
CA GLN A 203 -1.39 -6.61 4.03
C GLN A 203 0.10 -6.44 3.65
N GLY A 204 0.51 -6.78 2.43
CA GLY A 204 1.87 -6.53 1.94
C GLY A 204 2.11 -5.11 1.42
N ARG A 205 1.04 -4.35 1.14
CA ARG A 205 1.11 -3.06 0.44
C ARG A 205 1.06 -1.90 1.43
N GLY A 206 2.23 -1.43 1.86
CA GLY A 206 2.36 -0.23 2.70
C GLY A 206 1.66 -0.33 4.06
N ASN A 207 1.80 -1.48 4.73
CA ASN A 207 1.16 -1.82 6.00
C ASN A 207 1.88 -1.21 7.20
N SER A 208 1.12 -0.59 8.09
CA SER A 208 1.51 -0.08 9.41
C SER A 208 0.28 0.02 10.30
N GLY A 209 0.41 0.52 11.52
CA GLY A 209 -0.72 0.68 12.42
C GLY A 209 -0.46 1.67 13.53
N VAL A 210 -1.52 2.32 13.99
CA VAL A 210 -1.50 3.17 15.19
C VAL A 210 -2.18 2.41 16.32
N TYR A 211 -1.37 1.88 17.24
CA TYR A 211 -1.86 1.14 18.40
C TYR A 211 -2.25 2.10 19.52
N LEU A 212 -3.55 2.24 19.75
CA LEU A 212 -4.12 3.03 20.84
C LEU A 212 -4.11 2.19 22.11
N LEU A 213 -3.52 2.75 23.18
CA LEU A 213 -3.37 2.11 24.49
C LEU A 213 -2.68 0.73 24.41
N ASP A 214 -1.78 0.54 23.43
CA ASP A 214 -1.07 -0.72 23.16
C ASP A 214 -2.00 -1.94 22.90
N GLN A 215 -3.29 -1.73 22.63
CA GLN A 215 -4.25 -2.83 22.45
C GLN A 215 -5.10 -2.71 21.19
N TYR A 216 -5.50 -1.49 20.81
CA TYR A 216 -6.46 -1.29 19.73
C TYR A 216 -5.77 -0.68 18.53
N GLU A 217 -5.68 -1.42 17.44
CA GLU A 217 -5.03 -0.95 16.22
C GLU A 217 -6.00 -0.14 15.35
N CYS A 218 -5.64 1.11 15.08
CA CYS A 218 -6.17 1.85 13.95
C CYS A 218 -5.26 1.56 12.74
N GLN A 219 -5.80 0.78 11.80
CA GLN A 219 -5.04 0.26 10.66
C GLN A 219 -4.53 1.38 9.73
N VAL A 220 -3.30 1.26 9.26
CA VAL A 220 -2.70 2.11 8.23
C VAL A 220 -2.26 1.22 7.06
N LEU A 221 -2.95 1.33 5.93
CA LEU A 221 -2.68 0.49 4.76
C LEU A 221 -2.81 1.30 3.47
N ASP A 222 -1.98 1.03 2.46
CA ASP A 222 -2.22 1.53 1.11
C ASP A 222 -3.36 0.75 0.44
N SER A 223 -4.60 1.17 0.75
CA SER A 223 -5.84 0.65 0.19
C SER A 223 -6.29 1.37 -1.09
N PHE A 224 -5.42 2.19 -1.70
CA PHE A 224 -5.78 3.03 -2.83
C PHE A 224 -6.36 2.22 -4.01
N GLY A 225 -7.61 2.51 -4.37
CA GLY A 225 -8.34 1.87 -5.48
C GLY A 225 -8.77 0.43 -5.23
N LEU A 226 -8.69 -0.05 -3.97
CA LEU A 226 -9.05 -1.42 -3.59
C LEU A 226 -10.35 -1.45 -2.76
N THR A 227 -10.88 -2.65 -2.50
CA THR A 227 -12.08 -2.83 -1.66
C THR A 227 -11.81 -2.52 -0.18
N GLY A 228 -10.54 -2.45 0.24
CA GLY A 228 -10.16 -2.15 1.62
C GLY A 228 -10.38 -3.32 2.57
N GLU A 229 -10.52 -4.54 2.05
CA GLU A 229 -10.57 -5.76 2.85
C GLU A 229 -9.20 -6.06 3.47
N ASN A 230 -9.21 -6.51 4.73
CA ASN A 230 -8.01 -6.84 5.49
C ASN A 230 -7.41 -8.18 5.07
#